data_AF-A0A518N6P3-F1
#
_entry.id   AF-A0A518N6P3-F1
#
_cell.length_a   1.000
_cell.length_b   1.000
_cell.length_c   1.000
_cell.angle_alpha   90.00
_cell.angle_beta   90.00
_cell.angle_gamma   90.00
#
_symmetry.space_group_name_H-M   'P 1'
#
loop_
_entity.id
_entity.type
_entity.pdbx_description
1 polymer ?
#
loop_
_entity_poly.entity_id
_entity_poly.type
_entity_poly.pdbx_seq_one_letter_code
_entity_poly.pdbx_strand_id
1 'polypeptide(L)'
;MPVPATAPWRAGAMPGRRIDRKRPEGRRRAAARTSRSQGTAWCLRVRHGAGRFVPGRTRAVAAVGQVRDWHDGSHGDEPPVPGTGHLSTLTPIHLPGRAMRVLTLLLCCLIPLSACAQDARFTPDPDAARLVTEDLDRFWAAWDAAAAVDGTEARSAVFQAQYLDAGSPGLEAFARLRIGDGAKLLKAIDKHPRYYASLRARTAALAAELPDIRETLGRMKVLYPEAVFPDVYFLMGRMNSGGTLDRTGLLIGVDMFGGGPGAPLEELGDWHRAVVGESGNLPVIVAHEWVHFQQLSDTGSQPTLLQAAIGEGVADFIAELGAGRHLNDHVHAWAEPRAATLWTEFRGRMNGTDYAGWLYDAGEGGTDGRPADLGYWMGYRIASGYYARAADKTAAIREMLRIDDFDAFLKASGVPEEFEGRGG
;
A
#
# COMPACT_ATOMS: atom_id res chain seq x y z
N MET A 1 -26.78 -39.57 10.69
CA MET A 1 -26.45 -39.49 9.25
C MET A 1 -25.22 -38.60 9.15
N PRO A 2 -24.07 -39.08 8.64
CA PRO A 2 -22.83 -38.31 8.70
C PRO A 2 -22.78 -37.21 7.63
N VAL A 3 -22.16 -36.10 8.00
CA VAL A 3 -21.91 -34.87 7.25
C VAL A 3 -20.94 -35.14 6.09
N PRO A 4 -21.15 -34.62 4.86
CA PRO A 4 -20.12 -34.68 3.84
C PRO A 4 -19.10 -33.55 4.09
N ALA A 5 -17.84 -33.94 4.23
CA ALA A 5 -16.69 -33.05 4.26
C ALA A 5 -16.58 -32.26 2.95
N THR A 6 -16.42 -30.95 3.05
CA THR A 6 -16.04 -30.08 1.94
C THR A 6 -14.62 -30.43 1.52
N ALA A 7 -14.45 -30.74 0.23
CA ALA A 7 -13.16 -31.09 -0.36
C ALA A 7 -12.23 -29.86 -0.43
N PRO A 8 -10.92 -30.01 -0.16
CA PRO A 8 -9.96 -28.93 -0.36
C PRO A 8 -9.78 -28.63 -1.86
N TRP A 9 -9.72 -27.33 -2.18
CA TRP A 9 -9.50 -26.80 -3.52
C TRP A 9 -8.17 -27.33 -4.08
N ARG A 10 -8.22 -28.04 -5.22
CA ARG A 10 -7.02 -28.42 -5.98
C ARG A 10 -6.88 -27.48 -7.17
N ALA A 11 -5.83 -26.67 -7.16
CA ALA A 11 -5.41 -25.89 -8.32
C ALA A 11 -5.22 -26.82 -9.52
N GLY A 12 -5.95 -26.57 -10.61
CA GLY A 12 -5.81 -27.30 -11.86
C GLY A 12 -4.45 -27.00 -12.48
N ALA A 13 -3.62 -28.03 -12.62
CA ALA A 13 -2.32 -27.93 -13.27
C ALA A 13 -2.47 -27.60 -14.76
N MET A 14 -1.91 -26.48 -15.20
CA MET A 14 -1.66 -26.20 -16.60
C MET A 14 -0.56 -27.14 -17.14
N PRO A 15 -0.66 -27.66 -18.37
CA PRO A 15 0.30 -28.63 -18.89
C PRO A 15 1.65 -27.96 -19.22
N GLY A 16 2.65 -28.20 -18.37
CA GLY A 16 4.03 -27.80 -18.61
C GLY A 16 4.66 -28.60 -19.75
N ARG A 17 5.12 -27.90 -20.80
CA ARG A 17 6.01 -28.49 -21.81
C ARG A 17 7.40 -28.69 -21.19
N ARG A 18 7.84 -29.93 -21.08
CA ARG A 18 9.25 -30.29 -20.84
C ARG A 18 10.09 -29.78 -22.01
N ILE A 19 10.98 -28.84 -21.74
CA ILE A 19 12.11 -28.52 -22.63
C ILE A 19 13.35 -29.20 -22.02
N ASP A 20 13.74 -30.33 -22.61
CA ASP A 20 15.01 -31.00 -22.34
C ASP A 20 16.16 -30.08 -22.78
N ARG A 21 16.90 -29.51 -21.81
CA ARG A 21 18.17 -28.83 -22.08
C ARG A 21 19.30 -29.85 -22.17
N LYS A 22 19.59 -30.33 -23.37
CA LYS A 22 20.89 -30.95 -23.68
C LYS A 22 21.97 -29.87 -23.77
N ARG A 23 22.96 -29.96 -22.88
CA ARG A 23 24.27 -29.29 -22.99
C ARG A 23 25.06 -29.92 -24.15
N PRO A 24 25.84 -29.12 -24.90
CA PRO A 24 27.07 -29.62 -25.48
C PRO A 24 28.29 -28.86 -24.93
N GLU A 25 29.30 -29.62 -24.52
CA GLU A 25 30.63 -29.15 -24.22
C GLU A 25 31.42 -28.85 -25.50
N GLY A 26 32.19 -27.76 -25.45
CA GLY A 26 33.57 -27.71 -25.92
C GLY A 26 33.84 -27.64 -27.43
N ARG A 27 34.34 -26.48 -27.89
CA ARG A 27 35.59 -26.41 -28.67
C ARG A 27 36.17 -24.98 -28.68
N ARG A 28 37.49 -24.95 -28.74
CA ARG A 28 38.41 -23.83 -28.50
C ARG A 28 38.67 -22.98 -29.75
N ARG A 29 39.06 -21.71 -29.47
CA ARG A 29 40.01 -20.81 -30.18
C ARG A 29 39.67 -20.31 -31.59
N ALA A 30 39.59 -18.98 -31.72
CA ALA A 30 40.52 -18.19 -32.54
C ALA A 30 40.40 -16.69 -32.18
N ALA A 31 41.55 -16.04 -32.04
CA ALA A 31 41.69 -14.59 -31.96
C ALA A 31 41.83 -14.00 -33.38
N ALA A 32 41.27 -12.82 -33.63
CA ALA A 32 41.96 -11.69 -34.30
C ALA A 32 40.99 -10.56 -34.73
N ARG A 33 41.43 -9.34 -34.42
CA ARG A 33 41.37 -8.10 -35.23
C ARG A 33 40.02 -7.37 -35.44
N THR A 34 39.90 -6.28 -34.68
CA THR A 34 39.74 -4.89 -35.15
C THR A 34 39.11 -4.63 -36.52
N SER A 35 37.99 -3.91 -36.53
CA SER A 35 37.85 -2.74 -37.42
C SER A 35 36.92 -1.69 -36.82
N ARG A 36 37.37 -0.42 -36.91
CA ARG A 36 36.60 0.79 -36.67
C ARG A 36 35.83 1.13 -37.95
N SER A 37 34.60 1.60 -37.81
CA SER A 37 33.92 2.51 -38.73
C SER A 37 32.90 3.29 -37.88
N GLN A 38 33.19 4.52 -37.42
CA GLN A 38 32.99 5.78 -38.14
C GLN A 38 31.75 5.79 -39.04
N GLY A 39 30.71 6.47 -38.54
CA GLY A 39 29.49 6.86 -39.24
C GLY A 39 28.95 8.13 -38.59
N THR A 40 29.56 9.26 -38.93
CA THR A 40 29.03 10.63 -38.79
C THR A 40 27.81 10.81 -39.70
N ALA A 41 26.67 11.28 -39.22
CA ALA A 41 26.10 12.64 -39.37
C ALA A 41 24.56 12.41 -39.44
N TRP A 42 23.68 13.20 -38.82
CA TRP A 42 23.38 14.58 -39.18
C TRP A 42 22.67 15.30 -38.02
N CYS A 43 23.15 16.50 -37.73
CA CYS A 43 22.42 17.51 -36.98
C CYS A 43 21.18 17.97 -37.79
N LEU A 44 20.03 18.04 -37.13
CA LEU A 44 19.03 19.07 -37.44
C LEU A 44 18.77 19.89 -36.19
N ARG A 45 19.37 21.08 -36.17
CA ARG A 45 19.21 22.12 -35.16
C ARG A 45 18.06 23.00 -35.65
N VAL A 46 16.91 22.97 -34.98
CA VAL A 46 15.89 24.02 -35.11
C VAL A 46 15.97 24.90 -33.87
N ARG A 47 16.42 26.14 -34.07
CA ARG A 47 16.36 27.24 -33.10
C ARG A 47 15.21 28.16 -33.50
N HIS A 48 14.23 28.30 -32.61
CA HIS A 48 13.39 29.48 -32.40
C HIS A 48 12.84 29.32 -30.98
N GLY A 49 12.77 30.30 -30.09
CA GLY A 49 13.16 31.69 -30.04
C GLY A 49 12.83 32.11 -28.60
N ALA A 50 13.72 32.88 -27.97
CA ALA A 50 13.51 33.39 -26.63
C ALA A 50 12.33 34.39 -26.64
N GLY A 51 11.36 34.20 -25.74
CA GLY A 51 10.29 35.15 -25.47
C GLY A 51 10.04 35.22 -23.96
N ARG A 52 10.71 36.16 -23.29
CA ARG A 52 10.34 36.60 -21.94
C ARG A 52 9.08 37.47 -22.06
N PHE A 53 8.01 37.14 -21.35
CA PHE A 53 6.89 38.06 -21.14
C PHE A 53 6.18 37.79 -19.80
N VAL A 54 6.37 38.71 -18.85
CA VAL A 54 5.59 38.97 -17.61
C VAL A 54 5.83 40.49 -17.37
N PRO A 55 4.84 41.38 -17.08
CA PRO A 55 3.85 41.23 -16.00
C PRO A 55 2.44 41.89 -16.19
N GLY A 56 1.52 41.53 -15.29
CA GLY A 56 0.31 42.29 -14.94
C GLY A 56 -0.59 41.45 -14.01
N ARG A 57 -0.39 41.46 -12.69
CA ARG A 57 -1.08 42.28 -11.66
C ARG A 57 -2.59 42.45 -11.87
N THR A 58 -3.35 41.71 -11.06
CA THR A 58 -4.63 42.17 -10.50
C THR A 58 -4.62 41.93 -8.98
N ARG A 59 -4.97 42.99 -8.26
CA ARG A 59 -5.09 43.11 -6.81
C ARG A 59 -6.42 42.53 -6.32
N ALA A 60 -6.42 42.01 -5.10
CA ALA A 60 -7.37 42.28 -3.99
C ALA A 60 -7.28 41.12 -2.98
N VAL A 61 -7.32 41.26 -1.65
CA VAL A 61 -7.25 42.33 -0.65
C VAL A 61 -6.79 41.59 0.62
N ALA A 62 -5.78 42.11 1.32
CA ALA A 62 -5.38 41.63 2.64
C ALA A 62 -5.98 42.57 3.69
N ALA A 63 -6.69 42.02 4.67
CA ALA A 63 -7.07 42.73 5.89
C ALA A 63 -6.02 42.46 6.96
N VAL A 64 -5.42 43.55 7.44
CA VAL A 64 -4.46 43.64 8.54
C VAL A 64 -5.23 44.04 9.81
N GLY A 65 -4.87 43.44 10.94
CA GLY A 65 -5.18 43.93 12.29
C GLY A 65 -4.15 43.35 13.25
N GLN A 66 -2.94 43.93 13.29
CA GLN A 66 -2.41 44.76 14.37
C GLN A 66 -2.36 44.10 15.77
N VAL A 67 -1.12 43.81 16.16
CA VAL A 67 -0.63 43.61 17.52
C VAL A 67 -0.61 44.95 18.27
N ARG A 68 -1.00 44.93 19.55
CA ARG A 68 -0.62 45.93 20.56
C ARG A 68 -0.38 45.22 21.89
N ASP A 69 0.87 45.22 22.34
CA ASP A 69 1.26 45.05 23.73
C ASP A 69 0.97 46.33 24.52
N TRP A 70 0.63 46.22 25.81
CA TRP A 70 1.13 47.09 26.90
C TRP A 70 0.69 46.63 28.31
N HIS A 71 1.69 46.45 29.17
CA HIS A 71 1.83 46.67 30.63
C HIS A 71 0.85 46.16 31.71
N ASP A 72 1.40 45.29 32.57
CA ASP A 72 1.62 45.35 34.04
C ASP A 72 0.78 46.32 34.93
N GLY A 73 0.41 45.84 36.13
CA GLY A 73 -0.18 46.65 37.19
C GLY A 73 -0.95 45.88 38.28
N SER A 74 -0.29 45.71 39.42
CA SER A 74 -0.59 44.93 40.64
C SER A 74 -1.62 45.51 41.65
N HIS A 75 -2.02 44.66 42.61
CA HIS A 75 -2.65 44.90 43.94
C HIS A 75 -4.16 45.21 43.93
N GLY A 76 -5.02 44.73 44.82
CA GLY A 76 -4.90 44.14 46.16
C GLY A 76 -6.12 44.63 46.98
N ASP A 77 -6.62 43.79 47.86
CA ASP A 77 -7.55 44.07 48.99
C ASP A 77 -9.09 43.96 48.80
N GLU A 78 -9.62 42.99 49.57
CA GLU A 78 -11.00 42.68 50.02
C GLU A 78 -11.30 43.42 51.36
N PRO A 79 -12.45 43.25 52.09
CA PRO A 79 -13.87 42.92 51.81
C PRO A 79 -14.83 43.84 52.70
N PRO A 80 -16.02 43.48 53.29
CA PRO A 80 -16.98 42.36 53.12
C PRO A 80 -18.53 42.68 53.20
N VAL A 81 -19.34 41.59 53.12
CA VAL A 81 -20.69 41.24 53.69
C VAL A 81 -22.03 41.77 53.07
N PRO A 82 -23.22 41.08 53.26
CA PRO A 82 -23.70 39.80 52.71
C PRO A 82 -25.08 39.86 52.00
N GLY A 83 -25.49 38.77 51.32
CA GLY A 83 -26.92 38.55 51.04
C GLY A 83 -27.27 37.36 50.14
N THR A 84 -27.65 36.24 50.77
CA THR A 84 -28.69 35.25 50.38
C THR A 84 -28.70 34.59 48.98
N GLY A 85 -28.77 33.24 48.98
CA GLY A 85 -29.49 32.50 47.93
C GLY A 85 -28.87 31.17 47.53
N HIS A 86 -29.48 30.07 47.97
CA HIS A 86 -29.21 28.68 47.55
C HIS A 86 -29.15 28.49 46.02
N LEU A 87 -28.24 27.65 45.54
CA LEU A 87 -28.51 26.54 44.59
C LEU A 87 -27.24 25.69 44.36
N SER A 88 -27.47 24.40 44.21
CA SER A 88 -26.57 23.25 44.27
C SER A 88 -25.32 23.32 43.37
N THR A 89 -24.15 23.04 43.94
CA THR A 89 -22.90 22.79 43.20
C THR A 89 -22.78 21.31 42.84
N LEU A 90 -22.84 21.01 41.55
CA LEU A 90 -22.39 19.75 40.97
C LEU A 90 -20.86 19.75 40.96
N THR A 91 -20.27 18.75 41.61
CA THR A 91 -18.85 18.41 41.51
C THR A 91 -18.54 17.88 40.09
N PRO A 92 -17.55 18.41 39.36
CA PRO A 92 -17.04 17.74 38.19
C PRO A 92 -16.11 16.60 38.61
N ILE A 93 -16.53 15.38 38.28
CA ILE A 93 -15.71 14.17 38.35
C ILE A 93 -14.51 14.35 37.40
N HIS A 94 -13.31 14.23 37.96
CA HIS A 94 -12.07 14.09 37.21
C HIS A 94 -12.04 12.70 36.54
N LEU A 95 -12.17 12.65 35.21
CA LEU A 95 -11.86 11.46 34.42
C LEU A 95 -10.41 11.58 33.90
N PRO A 96 -9.51 10.64 34.23
CA PRO A 96 -8.17 10.62 33.68
C PRO A 96 -8.16 9.94 32.31
N GLY A 97 -7.20 10.32 31.47
CA GLY A 97 -6.82 9.56 30.30
C GLY A 97 -7.40 10.06 29.00
N ARG A 98 -6.82 11.14 28.47
CA ARG A 98 -6.80 11.38 27.02
C ARG A 98 -6.09 10.17 26.38
N ALA A 99 -6.86 9.17 25.95
CA ALA A 99 -6.40 8.19 25.00
C ALA A 99 -5.92 8.97 23.78
N MET A 100 -4.61 9.01 23.61
CA MET A 100 -3.96 9.64 22.48
C MET A 100 -4.39 8.85 21.26
N ARG A 101 -5.42 9.34 20.56
CA ARG A 101 -5.86 8.84 19.27
C ARG A 101 -4.71 9.04 18.30
N VAL A 102 -3.81 8.06 18.23
CA VAL A 102 -2.89 7.92 17.12
C VAL A 102 -3.76 7.47 15.95
N LEU A 103 -4.26 8.46 15.21
CA LEU A 103 -4.88 8.25 13.92
C LEU A 103 -3.78 7.69 13.01
N THR A 104 -3.66 6.37 12.97
CA THR A 104 -2.81 5.66 12.02
C THR A 104 -3.49 5.79 10.67
N LEU A 105 -3.20 6.90 9.99
CA LEU A 105 -3.59 7.16 8.60
C LEU A 105 -2.87 6.16 7.69
N LEU A 106 -3.40 4.95 7.61
CA LEU A 106 -3.28 4.11 6.42
C LEU A 106 -4.25 4.68 5.38
N LEU A 107 -3.76 5.67 4.66
CA LEU A 107 -4.32 6.01 3.36
C LEU A 107 -3.90 4.90 2.38
N CYS A 108 -4.53 3.72 2.41
CA CYS A 108 -4.64 2.97 1.16
C CYS A 108 -5.46 3.87 0.22
N CYS A 109 -4.94 4.09 -0.98
CA CYS A 109 -5.27 5.21 -1.85
C CYS A 109 -6.77 5.29 -2.20
N LEU A 110 -7.55 5.98 -1.39
CA LEU A 110 -8.90 6.44 -1.76
C LEU A 110 -8.83 7.82 -2.44
N ILE A 111 -7.89 7.94 -3.38
CA ILE A 111 -7.91 9.01 -4.38
C ILE A 111 -8.66 8.41 -5.58
N PRO A 112 -9.62 9.10 -6.21
CA PRO A 112 -10.27 8.61 -7.43
C PRO A 112 -9.20 8.40 -8.51
N LEU A 113 -8.79 7.14 -8.68
CA LEU A 113 -7.67 6.70 -9.52
C LEU A 113 -8.10 6.30 -10.92
N SER A 114 -9.39 6.46 -11.26
CA SER A 114 -10.02 6.06 -12.52
C SER A 114 -9.40 6.65 -13.80
N ALA A 115 -8.37 7.50 -13.71
CA ALA A 115 -7.70 8.11 -14.84
C ALA A 115 -6.25 7.64 -15.08
N CYS A 116 -5.64 6.81 -14.22
CA CYS A 116 -4.22 6.45 -14.38
C CYS A 116 -4.00 5.27 -15.35
N ALA A 117 -4.88 4.27 -15.35
CA ALA A 117 -4.72 3.06 -16.17
C ALA A 117 -4.89 3.26 -17.69
N GLN A 118 -5.34 4.44 -18.13
CA GLN A 118 -5.47 4.79 -19.56
C GLN A 118 -4.45 5.83 -20.04
N ASP A 119 -3.48 6.19 -19.20
CA ASP A 119 -2.44 7.14 -19.58
C ASP A 119 -1.47 6.50 -20.57
N ALA A 120 -1.36 7.09 -21.77
CA ALA A 120 -0.54 6.58 -22.87
C ALA A 120 0.96 6.47 -22.54
N ARG A 121 1.41 7.01 -21.40
CA ARG A 121 2.78 6.86 -20.93
C ARG A 121 3.09 5.50 -20.30
N PHE A 122 2.07 4.72 -19.93
CA PHE A 122 2.28 3.38 -19.38
C PHE A 122 2.28 2.33 -20.48
N THR A 123 3.24 1.41 -20.40
CA THR A 123 3.45 0.39 -21.42
C THR A 123 2.42 -0.74 -21.30
N PRO A 124 1.91 -1.30 -22.41
CA PRO A 124 1.11 -2.52 -22.36
C PRO A 124 1.97 -3.78 -22.18
N ASP A 125 3.29 -3.66 -22.29
CA ASP A 125 4.28 -4.74 -22.15
C ASP A 125 4.85 -4.78 -20.72
N PRO A 126 4.63 -5.85 -19.94
CA PRO A 126 5.17 -5.99 -18.59
C PRO A 126 6.71 -5.98 -18.52
N ASP A 127 7.40 -6.39 -19.59
CA ASP A 127 8.88 -6.41 -19.62
C ASP A 127 9.48 -5.01 -19.77
N ALA A 128 8.71 -4.05 -20.28
CA ALA A 128 9.13 -2.67 -20.45
C ALA A 128 8.95 -1.81 -19.18
N ALA A 129 8.09 -2.22 -18.23
CA ALA A 129 7.93 -1.53 -16.95
C ALA A 129 9.19 -1.67 -16.11
N ARG A 130 9.78 -0.61 -15.56
CA ARG A 130 11.03 -0.73 -14.78
C ARG A 130 10.76 -1.29 -13.38
N LEU A 131 11.66 -2.14 -12.89
CA LEU A 131 11.76 -2.48 -11.46
C LEU A 131 12.91 -1.67 -10.88
N VAL A 132 12.59 -0.62 -10.13
CA VAL A 132 13.54 0.40 -9.66
C VAL A 132 13.92 0.12 -8.22
N THR A 133 15.19 -0.22 -8.00
CA THR A 133 15.75 -0.56 -6.67
C THR A 133 16.86 0.39 -6.22
N GLU A 134 17.24 1.38 -7.04
CA GLU A 134 18.38 2.27 -6.79
C GLU A 134 18.24 3.08 -5.49
N ASP A 135 17.01 3.35 -5.05
CA ASP A 135 16.75 4.05 -3.80
C ASP A 135 17.11 3.20 -2.56
N LEU A 136 17.16 1.87 -2.67
CA LEU A 136 17.65 1.01 -1.59
C LEU A 136 19.15 1.23 -1.35
N ASP A 137 19.93 1.40 -2.42
CA ASP A 137 21.36 1.73 -2.30
C ASP A 137 21.55 3.12 -1.69
N ARG A 138 20.72 4.10 -2.08
CA ARG A 138 20.70 5.44 -1.48
C ARG A 138 20.37 5.40 0.00
N PHE A 139 19.39 4.59 0.40
CA PHE A 139 19.03 4.41 1.80
C PHE A 139 20.20 3.88 2.61
N TRP A 140 20.90 2.84 2.14
CA TRP A 140 22.03 2.26 2.87
C TRP A 140 23.25 3.20 2.91
N ALA A 141 23.49 3.98 1.86
CA ALA A 141 24.50 5.04 1.89
C ALA A 141 24.17 6.11 2.95
N ALA A 142 22.92 6.57 3.00
CA ALA A 142 22.45 7.52 4.01
C ALA A 142 22.49 6.93 5.43
N TRP A 143 22.17 5.64 5.58
CA TRP A 143 22.27 4.91 6.85
C TRP A 143 23.70 4.92 7.39
N ASP A 144 24.68 4.53 6.56
CA ASP A 144 26.08 4.47 6.94
C ASP A 144 26.63 5.88 7.24
N ALA A 145 26.23 6.89 6.45
CA ALA A 145 26.60 8.29 6.70
C ALA A 145 25.97 8.85 7.99
N ALA A 146 24.72 8.50 8.29
CA ALA A 146 24.05 8.91 9.52
C ALA A 146 24.68 8.25 10.77
N ALA A 147 25.27 7.07 10.64
CA ALA A 147 26.01 6.43 11.73
C ALA A 147 27.36 7.11 12.03
N ALA A 148 27.89 7.92 11.10
CA ALA A 148 29.16 8.63 11.24
C ALA A 148 29.02 10.04 11.85
N VAL A 149 27.80 10.49 12.16
CA VAL A 149 27.52 11.81 12.73
C VAL A 149 26.71 11.70 14.01
N ASP A 150 26.98 12.60 14.95
CA ASP A 150 26.26 12.65 16.22
C ASP A 150 25.09 13.65 16.17
N GLY A 151 24.04 13.34 16.93
CA GLY A 151 22.88 14.21 17.12
C GLY A 151 21.74 13.94 16.13
N THR A 152 20.51 13.96 16.65
CA THR A 152 19.28 13.68 15.90
C THR A 152 19.09 14.60 14.70
N GLU A 153 19.43 15.89 14.83
CA GLU A 153 19.28 16.87 13.75
C GLU A 153 20.24 16.58 12.59
N ALA A 154 21.52 16.32 12.87
CA ALA A 154 22.51 15.98 11.85
C ALA A 154 22.16 14.67 11.13
N ARG A 155 21.77 13.63 11.89
CA ARG A 155 21.31 12.35 11.33
C ARG A 155 20.07 12.51 10.45
N SER A 156 19.10 13.33 10.89
CA SER A 156 17.88 13.61 10.11
C SER A 156 18.20 14.34 8.81
N ALA A 157 19.13 15.30 8.85
CA ALA A 157 19.60 16.04 7.68
C ALA A 157 20.31 15.12 6.67
N VAL A 158 21.06 14.12 7.13
CA VAL A 158 21.66 13.10 6.26
C VAL A 158 20.58 12.33 5.49
N PHE A 159 19.56 11.81 6.17
CA PHE A 159 18.46 11.10 5.50
C PHE A 159 17.68 12.01 4.54
N GLN A 160 17.45 13.27 4.93
CA GLN A 160 16.78 14.23 4.06
C GLN A 160 17.59 14.43 2.77
N ALA A 161 18.86 14.81 2.88
CA ALA A 161 19.67 15.20 1.73
C ALA A 161 20.12 14.01 0.86
N GLN A 162 20.53 12.91 1.48
CA GLN A 162 21.18 11.80 0.76
C GLN A 162 20.20 10.72 0.30
N TYR A 163 19.04 10.59 0.95
CA TYR A 163 18.02 9.62 0.57
C TYR A 163 16.80 10.29 -0.06
N LEU A 164 16.11 11.18 0.66
CA LEU A 164 14.83 11.73 0.19
C LEU A 164 14.99 12.74 -0.96
N ASP A 165 15.86 13.74 -0.81
CA ASP A 165 16.06 14.80 -1.82
C ASP A 165 16.79 14.29 -3.08
N ALA A 166 17.60 13.25 -2.92
CA ALA A 166 18.34 12.60 -4.01
C ALA A 166 17.57 11.41 -4.63
N GLY A 167 16.34 11.19 -4.20
CA GLY A 167 15.52 10.04 -4.55
C GLY A 167 15.05 9.99 -6.00
N SER A 168 14.64 8.82 -6.45
CA SER A 168 13.91 8.66 -7.70
C SER A 168 12.52 9.35 -7.65
N PRO A 169 11.84 9.53 -8.79
CA PRO A 169 10.46 10.04 -8.81
C PRO A 169 9.50 9.24 -7.92
N GLY A 170 9.70 7.91 -7.81
CA GLY A 170 8.91 7.07 -6.92
C GLY A 170 9.20 7.33 -5.45
N LEU A 171 10.47 7.55 -5.08
CA LEU A 171 10.81 7.94 -3.70
C LEU A 171 10.27 9.33 -3.36
N GLU A 172 10.31 10.29 -4.28
CA GLU A 172 9.70 11.62 -4.07
C GLU A 172 8.19 11.49 -3.79
N ALA A 173 7.49 10.67 -4.60
CA ALA A 173 6.07 10.38 -4.40
C ALA A 173 5.79 9.69 -3.06
N PHE A 174 6.57 8.66 -2.73
CA PHE A 174 6.43 7.92 -1.49
C PHE A 174 6.81 8.77 -0.28
N ALA A 175 7.76 9.70 -0.41
CA ALA A 175 8.08 10.65 0.63
C ALA A 175 6.86 11.53 0.95
N ARG A 176 6.25 12.13 -0.06
CA ARG A 176 5.04 12.95 0.10
C ARG A 176 3.87 12.18 0.73
N LEU A 177 3.63 10.95 0.27
CA LEU A 177 2.47 10.15 0.66
C LEU A 177 2.67 9.41 1.99
N ARG A 178 3.89 8.91 2.22
CA ARG A 178 4.15 7.86 3.22
C ARG A 178 5.36 8.07 4.10
N ILE A 179 6.32 8.97 3.83
CA ILE A 179 7.48 9.22 4.73
C ILE A 179 7.40 10.59 5.44
N GLY A 180 7.07 11.64 4.70
CA GLY A 180 7.16 13.03 5.14
C GLY A 180 8.57 13.57 4.94
N ASP A 181 9.39 13.48 5.98
CA ASP A 181 10.73 14.11 6.03
C ASP A 181 11.75 13.19 6.71
N GLY A 182 13.03 13.59 6.62
CA GLY A 182 14.15 12.83 7.20
C GLY A 182 14.04 12.64 8.72
N ALA A 183 13.40 13.57 9.44
CA ALA A 183 13.20 13.44 10.89
C ALA A 183 12.14 12.39 11.23
N LYS A 184 11.03 12.33 10.47
CA LYS A 184 10.02 11.27 10.62
C LYS A 184 10.58 9.89 10.28
N LEU A 185 11.39 9.80 9.23
CA LEU A 185 12.09 8.57 8.88
C LEU A 185 13.04 8.13 9.99
N LEU A 186 13.92 9.03 10.44
CA LEU A 186 14.87 8.75 11.52
C LEU A 186 14.15 8.30 12.79
N LYS A 187 13.04 8.95 13.15
CA LYS A 187 12.24 8.56 14.32
C LYS A 187 11.74 7.11 14.23
N ALA A 188 11.36 6.64 13.04
CA ALA A 188 10.94 5.25 12.85
C ALA A 188 12.13 4.28 12.95
N ILE A 189 13.28 4.66 12.39
CA ILE A 189 14.53 3.91 12.49
C ILE A 189 14.97 3.76 13.95
N ASP A 190 15.05 4.87 14.69
CA ASP A 190 15.50 4.88 16.09
C ASP A 190 14.53 4.15 17.03
N LYS A 191 13.26 4.01 16.63
CA LYS A 191 12.27 3.21 17.37
C LYS A 191 12.45 1.71 17.15
N HIS A 192 12.98 1.29 16.00
CA HIS A 192 13.11 -0.11 15.60
C HIS A 192 14.50 -0.43 15.01
N PRO A 193 15.61 -0.09 15.70
CA PRO A 193 16.94 -0.07 15.11
C PRO A 193 17.44 -1.46 14.70
N ARG A 194 17.15 -2.52 15.48
CA ARG A 194 17.55 -3.88 15.12
C ARG A 194 16.73 -4.40 13.94
N TYR A 195 15.44 -4.05 13.90
CA TYR A 195 14.60 -4.38 12.75
C TYR A 195 15.12 -3.74 11.47
N TYR A 196 15.33 -2.43 11.44
CA TYR A 196 15.86 -1.76 10.26
C TYR A 196 17.24 -2.29 9.87
N ALA A 197 18.15 -2.51 10.83
CA ALA A 197 19.45 -3.10 10.54
C ALA A 197 19.33 -4.48 9.85
N SER A 198 18.34 -5.30 10.24
CA SER A 198 18.09 -6.60 9.62
C SER A 198 17.64 -6.51 8.15
N LEU A 199 17.04 -5.38 7.74
CA LEU A 199 16.56 -5.18 6.37
C LEU A 199 17.71 -5.09 5.35
N ARG A 200 18.95 -4.82 5.77
CA ARG A 200 20.11 -4.74 4.86
C ARG A 200 20.36 -6.04 4.13
N ALA A 201 20.35 -7.16 4.86
CA ALA A 201 20.51 -8.48 4.27
C ALA A 201 19.32 -8.85 3.37
N ARG A 202 18.11 -8.42 3.74
CA ARG A 202 16.88 -8.74 3.00
C ARG A 202 16.78 -7.98 1.68
N THR A 203 17.04 -6.68 1.73
CA THR A 203 17.06 -5.82 0.54
C THR A 203 18.21 -6.18 -0.41
N ALA A 204 19.34 -6.67 0.10
CA ALA A 204 20.39 -7.25 -0.75
C ALA A 204 19.94 -8.53 -1.48
N ALA A 205 19.02 -9.31 -0.90
CA ALA A 205 18.45 -10.50 -1.53
C ALA A 205 17.33 -10.20 -2.53
N LEU A 206 16.75 -8.99 -2.51
CA LEU A 206 15.62 -8.58 -3.37
C LEU A 206 15.92 -8.75 -4.86
N ALA A 207 17.18 -8.57 -5.28
CA ALA A 207 17.58 -8.78 -6.67
C ALA A 207 17.26 -10.19 -7.19
N ALA A 208 17.25 -11.20 -6.30
CA ALA A 208 16.88 -12.57 -6.64
C ALA A 208 15.36 -12.76 -6.82
N GLU A 209 14.54 -11.86 -6.28
CA GLU A 209 13.07 -11.90 -6.38
C GLU A 209 12.54 -11.15 -7.63
N LEU A 210 13.35 -10.29 -8.25
CA LEU A 210 12.96 -9.53 -9.45
C LEU A 210 12.48 -10.40 -10.63
N PRO A 211 13.09 -11.57 -10.93
CA PRO A 211 12.57 -12.46 -11.97
C PRO A 211 11.16 -12.98 -11.64
N ASP A 212 10.88 -13.31 -10.39
CA ASP A 212 9.56 -13.83 -9.97
C ASP A 212 8.49 -12.75 -10.00
N ILE A 213 8.86 -11.51 -9.65
CA ILE A 213 7.99 -10.33 -9.86
C ILE A 213 7.68 -10.17 -11.35
N ARG A 214 8.69 -10.32 -12.22
CA ARG A 214 8.49 -10.14 -13.66
C ARG A 214 7.64 -11.26 -14.27
N GLU A 215 7.86 -12.51 -13.87
CA GLU A 215 7.00 -13.63 -14.25
C GLU A 215 5.56 -13.39 -13.80
N THR A 216 5.37 -12.90 -12.57
CA THR A 216 4.05 -12.58 -12.04
C THR A 216 3.36 -11.51 -12.88
N LEU A 217 4.03 -10.40 -13.22
CA LEU A 217 3.47 -9.38 -14.13
C LEU A 217 3.13 -9.95 -15.52
N GLY A 218 3.94 -10.89 -16.03
CA GLY A 218 3.63 -11.64 -17.25
C GLY A 218 2.34 -12.45 -17.12
N ARG A 219 2.12 -13.12 -15.98
CA ARG A 219 0.86 -13.83 -15.69
C ARG A 219 -0.31 -12.86 -15.54
N MET A 220 -0.11 -11.69 -14.92
CA MET A 220 -1.13 -10.63 -14.85
C MET A 220 -1.55 -10.15 -16.25
N LYS A 221 -0.62 -10.03 -17.21
CA LYS A 221 -0.92 -9.70 -18.61
C LYS A 221 -1.82 -10.74 -19.27
N VAL A 222 -1.61 -12.02 -18.98
CA VAL A 222 -2.45 -13.10 -19.52
C VAL A 222 -3.87 -13.02 -18.94
N LEU A 223 -3.99 -12.72 -17.64
CA LEU A 223 -5.29 -12.56 -16.97
C LEU A 223 -6.08 -11.36 -17.50
N TYR A 224 -5.41 -10.24 -17.80
CA TYR A 224 -6.03 -9.01 -18.31
C TYR A 224 -5.22 -8.42 -19.48
N PRO A 225 -5.49 -8.84 -20.74
CA PRO A 225 -4.68 -8.46 -21.91
C PRO A 225 -4.66 -6.96 -22.24
N GLU A 226 -5.65 -6.19 -21.82
CA GLU A 226 -5.74 -4.74 -22.04
C GLU A 226 -5.03 -3.92 -20.94
N ALA A 227 -4.36 -4.59 -20.00
CA ALA A 227 -3.57 -3.97 -18.94
C ALA A 227 -2.46 -3.05 -19.44
N VAL A 228 -2.16 -2.05 -18.61
CA VAL A 228 -0.91 -1.27 -18.62
C VAL A 228 0.00 -1.63 -17.44
N PHE A 229 1.29 -1.35 -17.56
CA PHE A 229 2.30 -1.69 -16.56
C PHE A 229 3.12 -0.44 -16.22
N PRO A 230 2.86 0.18 -15.06
CA PRO A 230 3.69 1.28 -14.59
C PRO A 230 5.03 0.77 -14.04
N ASP A 231 5.99 1.68 -13.88
CA ASP A 231 7.22 1.41 -13.14
C ASP A 231 6.90 1.01 -11.69
N VAL A 232 7.70 0.10 -11.13
CA VAL A 232 7.59 -0.40 -9.76
C VAL A 232 8.82 0.06 -8.98
N TYR A 233 8.62 0.80 -7.91
CA TYR A 233 9.67 1.36 -7.08
C TYR A 233 9.73 0.61 -5.75
N PHE A 234 10.91 0.12 -5.37
CA PHE A 234 11.17 -0.56 -4.10
C PHE A 234 11.88 0.39 -3.16
N LEU A 235 11.23 0.75 -2.05
CA LEU A 235 11.56 1.92 -1.25
C LEU A 235 11.62 1.55 0.24
N MET A 236 12.55 2.18 0.97
CA MET A 236 12.59 2.09 2.44
C MET A 236 11.71 3.18 3.05
N GLY A 237 10.68 2.78 3.80
CA GLY A 237 9.69 3.66 4.43
C GLY A 237 9.86 3.84 5.93
N ARG A 238 8.72 4.14 6.59
CA ARG A 238 8.61 4.34 8.05
C ARG A 238 7.68 3.34 8.73
N MET A 239 7.60 2.11 8.22
CA MET A 239 6.80 1.00 8.70
C MET A 239 5.30 1.30 8.72
N ASN A 240 4.77 1.89 7.65
CA ASN A 240 3.37 2.31 7.56
C ASN A 240 2.72 2.06 6.18
N SER A 241 3.41 1.41 5.25
CA SER A 241 2.90 1.14 3.90
C SER A 241 3.62 -0.05 3.29
N GLY A 242 2.91 -1.16 3.05
CA GLY A 242 3.46 -2.29 2.27
C GLY A 242 3.48 -1.98 0.78
N GLY A 243 2.38 -1.40 0.29
CA GLY A 243 2.30 -0.82 -1.03
C GLY A 243 1.41 0.42 -1.03
N THR A 244 1.58 1.22 -2.06
CA THR A 244 0.73 2.34 -2.43
C THR A 244 1.04 2.68 -3.89
N LEU A 245 0.30 3.60 -4.48
CA LEU A 245 0.52 3.99 -5.86
C LEU A 245 0.16 5.45 -6.09
N ASP A 246 0.77 6.02 -7.10
CA ASP A 246 0.34 7.30 -7.66
C ASP A 246 0.60 7.36 -9.16
N ARG A 247 0.59 8.56 -9.72
CA ARG A 247 0.88 8.79 -11.15
C ARG A 247 2.32 8.43 -11.54
N THR A 248 3.25 8.21 -10.63
CA THR A 248 4.62 7.79 -10.98
C THR A 248 4.72 6.29 -11.19
N GLY A 249 3.90 5.51 -10.48
CA GLY A 249 3.80 4.06 -10.61
C GLY A 249 3.44 3.39 -9.29
N LEU A 250 3.87 2.13 -9.13
CA LEU A 250 3.67 1.36 -7.89
C LEU A 250 4.82 1.65 -6.93
N LEU A 251 4.49 1.89 -5.66
CA LEU A 251 5.43 2.29 -4.62
C LEU A 251 5.39 1.23 -3.50
N ILE A 252 6.40 0.36 -3.47
CA ILE A 252 6.48 -0.78 -2.57
C ILE A 252 7.41 -0.47 -1.40
N GLY A 253 6.86 -0.42 -0.18
CA GLY A 253 7.60 -0.21 1.05
C GLY A 253 8.22 -1.52 1.55
N VAL A 254 9.49 -1.77 1.20
CA VAL A 254 10.17 -3.04 1.51
C VAL A 254 10.42 -3.25 3.00
N ASP A 255 10.34 -2.18 3.80
CA ASP A 255 10.39 -2.22 5.25
C ASP A 255 9.22 -3.02 5.86
N MET A 256 8.08 -3.13 5.18
CA MET A 256 6.95 -3.97 5.61
C MET A 256 7.10 -5.46 5.22
N PHE A 257 8.18 -5.84 4.53
CA PHE A 257 8.46 -7.21 4.07
C PHE A 257 9.74 -7.78 4.71
N GLY A 258 10.06 -7.34 5.92
CA GLY A 258 11.21 -7.75 6.71
C GLY A 258 11.01 -8.98 7.60
N GLY A 259 9.88 -9.68 7.50
CA GLY A 259 9.49 -10.81 8.33
C GLY A 259 10.18 -12.14 7.99
N GLY A 260 9.77 -13.21 8.67
CA GLY A 260 10.28 -14.57 8.48
C GLY A 260 11.40 -14.97 9.45
N PRO A 261 12.01 -16.15 9.28
CA PRO A 261 12.98 -16.70 10.22
C PRO A 261 14.14 -15.73 10.52
N GLY A 262 14.41 -15.50 11.81
CA GLY A 262 15.48 -14.61 12.27
C GLY A 262 15.17 -13.10 12.19
N ALA A 263 13.95 -12.69 11.81
CA ALA A 263 13.53 -11.30 11.91
C ALA A 263 13.46 -10.85 13.39
N PRO A 264 14.11 -9.75 13.80
CA PRO A 264 14.01 -9.23 15.15
C PRO A 264 12.71 -8.43 15.32
N LEU A 265 11.62 -9.13 15.65
CA LEU A 265 10.27 -8.55 15.75
C LEU A 265 9.93 -8.04 17.16
N GLU A 266 10.86 -8.16 18.12
CA GLU A 266 10.64 -7.80 19.53
C GLU A 266 10.48 -6.28 19.73
N GLU A 267 11.11 -5.48 18.86
CA GLU A 267 11.00 -4.01 18.87
C GLU A 267 9.66 -3.52 18.31
N LEU A 268 8.94 -4.36 17.58
CA LEU A 268 7.72 -3.98 16.88
C LEU A 268 6.50 -3.95 17.81
N GLY A 269 5.47 -3.19 17.45
CA GLY A 269 4.17 -3.26 18.13
C GLY A 269 3.37 -4.49 17.71
N ASP A 270 2.28 -4.78 18.43
CA ASP A 270 1.38 -5.91 18.10
C ASP A 270 0.85 -5.82 16.68
N TRP A 271 0.45 -4.61 16.25
CA TRP A 271 -0.02 -4.37 14.90
C TRP A 271 1.05 -4.73 13.85
N HIS A 272 2.27 -4.18 13.98
CA HIS A 272 3.36 -4.48 13.06
C HIS A 272 3.71 -5.97 13.01
N ARG A 273 3.70 -6.68 14.14
CA ARG A 273 3.91 -8.13 14.17
C ARG A 273 2.86 -8.91 13.39
N ALA A 274 1.63 -8.40 13.34
CA ALA A 274 0.55 -9.04 12.61
C ALA A 274 0.63 -8.80 11.09
N VAL A 275 1.18 -7.65 10.65
CA VAL A 275 1.12 -7.23 9.24
C VAL A 275 2.45 -7.27 8.49
N VAL A 276 3.60 -7.38 9.17
CA VAL A 276 4.90 -7.49 8.50
C VAL A 276 4.98 -8.83 7.76
N GLY A 277 5.08 -8.75 6.43
CA GLY A 277 5.20 -9.90 5.55
C GLY A 277 6.62 -10.45 5.47
N GLU A 278 6.75 -11.66 4.96
CA GLU A 278 8.05 -12.23 4.57
C GLU A 278 8.52 -11.62 3.23
N SER A 279 9.84 -11.56 2.99
CA SER A 279 10.37 -10.96 1.76
C SER A 279 9.82 -11.62 0.50
N GLY A 280 9.69 -12.96 0.52
CA GLY A 280 9.13 -13.71 -0.61
C GLY A 280 7.70 -13.33 -1.00
N ASN A 281 7.00 -12.49 -0.25
CA ASN A 281 5.69 -11.93 -0.62
C ASN A 281 5.78 -10.78 -1.65
N LEU A 282 6.97 -10.29 -2.02
CA LEU A 282 7.12 -9.17 -2.95
C LEU A 282 6.41 -9.35 -4.30
N PRO A 283 6.45 -10.53 -4.98
CA PRO A 283 5.67 -10.74 -6.20
C PRO A 283 4.16 -10.55 -6.00
N VAL A 284 3.64 -10.95 -4.83
CA VAL A 284 2.21 -10.93 -4.53
C VAL A 284 1.74 -9.50 -4.23
N ILE A 285 2.48 -8.75 -3.41
CA ILE A 285 2.13 -7.35 -3.13
C ILE A 285 2.25 -6.50 -4.40
N VAL A 286 3.24 -6.74 -5.26
CA VAL A 286 3.33 -6.03 -6.56
C VAL A 286 2.10 -6.34 -7.42
N ALA A 287 1.64 -7.59 -7.44
CA ALA A 287 0.42 -7.96 -8.16
C ALA A 287 -0.83 -7.29 -7.56
N HIS A 288 -0.94 -7.23 -6.22
CA HIS A 288 -2.04 -6.57 -5.51
C HIS A 288 -2.10 -5.07 -5.84
N GLU A 289 -0.99 -4.35 -5.70
CA GLU A 289 -0.91 -2.92 -6.05
C GLU A 289 -1.13 -2.67 -7.55
N TRP A 290 -0.69 -3.60 -8.40
CA TRP A 290 -0.98 -3.53 -9.83
C TRP A 290 -2.48 -3.65 -10.10
N VAL A 291 -3.23 -4.50 -9.37
CA VAL A 291 -4.68 -4.59 -9.53
C VAL A 291 -5.35 -3.27 -9.15
N HIS A 292 -4.96 -2.66 -8.03
CA HIS A 292 -5.44 -1.33 -7.66
C HIS A 292 -5.13 -0.28 -8.73
N PHE A 293 -3.97 -0.39 -9.38
CA PHE A 293 -3.63 0.50 -10.50
C PHE A 293 -4.58 0.35 -11.69
N GLN A 294 -5.11 -0.86 -11.93
CA GLN A 294 -6.07 -1.13 -12.99
C GLN A 294 -7.53 -0.85 -12.61
N GLN A 295 -7.84 -0.67 -11.33
CA GLN A 295 -9.21 -0.42 -10.89
C GLN A 295 -9.68 0.96 -11.36
N LEU A 296 -10.79 0.98 -12.09
CA LEU A 296 -11.38 2.16 -12.69
C LEU A 296 -12.70 2.56 -12.05
N SER A 297 -13.20 1.78 -11.08
CA SER A 297 -14.44 2.08 -10.35
C SER A 297 -14.39 3.45 -9.67
N ASP A 298 -15.45 4.24 -9.85
CA ASP A 298 -15.64 5.49 -9.11
C ASP A 298 -16.40 5.22 -7.81
N THR A 299 -15.70 5.27 -6.68
CA THR A 299 -16.27 5.08 -5.35
C THR A 299 -16.48 6.40 -4.60
N GLY A 300 -16.30 7.54 -5.27
CA GLY A 300 -16.26 8.85 -4.61
C GLY A 300 -15.10 8.99 -3.61
N SER A 301 -15.14 10.07 -2.81
CA SER A 301 -14.07 10.39 -1.85
C SER A 301 -14.16 9.61 -0.52
N GLN A 302 -15.30 8.98 -0.24
CA GLN A 302 -15.56 8.20 0.97
C GLN A 302 -16.40 6.96 0.59
N PRO A 303 -15.75 5.87 0.18
CA PRO A 303 -16.45 4.64 -0.19
C PRO A 303 -17.26 4.09 0.98
N THR A 304 -18.31 3.35 0.67
CA THR A 304 -18.93 2.47 1.66
C THR A 304 -17.99 1.32 2.04
N LEU A 305 -18.24 0.68 3.17
CA LEU A 305 -17.51 -0.52 3.59
C LEU A 305 -17.60 -1.62 2.52
N LEU A 306 -18.74 -1.76 1.83
CA LEU A 306 -18.91 -2.69 0.71
C LEU A 306 -17.93 -2.38 -0.42
N GLN A 307 -17.88 -1.11 -0.84
CA GLN A 307 -17.02 -0.66 -1.94
C GLN A 307 -15.55 -0.86 -1.62
N ALA A 308 -15.12 -0.45 -0.42
CA ALA A 308 -13.74 -0.60 0.02
C ALA A 308 -13.34 -2.09 0.16
N ALA A 309 -14.19 -2.91 0.79
CA ALA A 309 -13.94 -4.34 0.93
C ALA A 309 -13.83 -5.03 -0.45
N ILE A 310 -14.75 -4.76 -1.38
CA ILE A 310 -14.68 -5.32 -2.74
C ILE A 310 -13.42 -4.85 -3.47
N GLY A 311 -13.03 -3.57 -3.32
CA GLY A 311 -11.81 -3.03 -3.92
C GLY A 311 -10.56 -3.82 -3.49
N GLU A 312 -10.37 -3.98 -2.18
CA GLU A 312 -9.25 -4.74 -1.59
C GLU A 312 -9.33 -6.24 -1.92
N GLY A 313 -10.53 -6.81 -1.84
CA GLY A 313 -10.76 -8.22 -2.12
C GLY A 313 -10.56 -8.63 -3.58
N VAL A 314 -10.91 -7.75 -4.52
CA VAL A 314 -10.60 -7.92 -5.95
C VAL A 314 -9.09 -7.88 -6.17
N ALA A 315 -8.37 -6.98 -5.48
CA ALA A 315 -6.92 -6.91 -5.54
C ALA A 315 -6.27 -8.19 -5.03
N ASP A 316 -6.66 -8.68 -3.85
CA ASP A 316 -6.15 -9.94 -3.30
C ASP A 316 -6.47 -11.15 -4.19
N PHE A 317 -7.70 -11.24 -4.70
CA PHE A 317 -8.13 -12.38 -5.52
C PHE A 317 -7.39 -12.44 -6.85
N ILE A 318 -7.33 -11.34 -7.60
CA ILE A 318 -6.63 -11.33 -8.90
C ILE A 318 -5.11 -11.47 -8.70
N ALA A 319 -4.54 -10.87 -7.64
CA ALA A 319 -3.14 -11.07 -7.27
C ALA A 319 -2.83 -12.54 -6.99
N GLU A 320 -3.70 -13.25 -6.28
CA GLU A 320 -3.53 -14.68 -6.04
C GLU A 320 -3.58 -15.50 -7.34
N LEU A 321 -4.52 -15.20 -8.25
CA LEU A 321 -4.58 -15.87 -9.55
C LEU A 321 -3.27 -15.71 -10.35
N GLY A 322 -2.65 -14.53 -10.27
CA GLY A 322 -1.42 -14.22 -11.01
C GLY A 322 -0.14 -14.66 -10.31
N ALA A 323 -0.07 -14.56 -8.98
CA ALA A 323 1.12 -14.90 -8.19
C ALA A 323 1.14 -16.37 -7.75
N GLY A 324 -0.01 -17.05 -7.75
CA GLY A 324 -0.17 -18.45 -7.34
C GLY A 324 -0.12 -18.67 -5.82
N ARG A 325 -0.27 -17.60 -5.02
CA ARG A 325 -0.23 -17.62 -3.56
C ARG A 325 -0.96 -16.40 -3.00
N HIS A 326 -1.32 -16.45 -1.74
CA HIS A 326 -2.14 -15.45 -1.07
C HIS A 326 -1.37 -14.75 0.07
N LEU A 327 -1.61 -13.45 0.31
CA LEU A 327 -0.91 -12.68 1.36
C LEU A 327 -1.50 -12.92 2.75
N ASN A 328 -2.83 -13.09 2.81
CA ASN A 328 -3.60 -13.00 4.05
C ASN A 328 -4.13 -14.37 4.52
N ASP A 329 -3.34 -15.44 4.32
CA ASP A 329 -3.75 -16.82 4.64
C ASP A 329 -4.20 -16.98 6.10
N HIS A 330 -3.55 -16.26 7.01
CA HIS A 330 -3.89 -16.26 8.42
C HIS A 330 -5.26 -15.62 8.71
N VAL A 331 -5.63 -14.55 7.99
CA VAL A 331 -6.95 -13.91 8.07
C VAL A 331 -8.02 -14.88 7.59
N HIS A 332 -7.76 -15.52 6.44
CA HIS A 332 -8.68 -16.51 5.86
C HIS A 332 -8.89 -17.71 6.80
N ALA A 333 -7.82 -18.26 7.36
CA ALA A 333 -7.89 -19.37 8.31
C ALA A 333 -8.69 -19.02 9.57
N TRP A 334 -8.60 -17.77 10.04
CA TRP A 334 -9.37 -17.30 11.20
C TRP A 334 -10.84 -17.02 10.84
N ALA A 335 -11.09 -16.42 9.67
CA ALA A 335 -12.41 -15.94 9.26
C ALA A 335 -13.33 -17.06 8.75
N GLU A 336 -12.81 -18.06 8.05
CA GLU A 336 -13.61 -19.13 7.45
C GLU A 336 -14.50 -19.90 8.44
N PRO A 337 -14.02 -20.35 9.63
CA PRO A 337 -14.90 -20.99 10.61
C PRO A 337 -15.94 -20.04 11.23
N ARG A 338 -15.82 -18.72 11.01
CA ARG A 338 -16.69 -17.65 11.54
C ARG A 338 -17.53 -16.99 10.45
N ALA A 339 -17.53 -17.54 9.24
CA ALA A 339 -17.99 -16.84 8.05
C ALA A 339 -19.45 -16.37 8.14
N ALA A 340 -20.36 -17.19 8.67
CA ALA A 340 -21.78 -16.81 8.82
C ALA A 340 -21.99 -15.65 9.81
N THR A 341 -21.24 -15.63 10.91
CA THR A 341 -21.28 -14.53 11.89
C THR A 341 -20.72 -13.25 11.30
N LEU A 342 -19.56 -13.33 10.64
CA LEU A 342 -18.92 -12.19 9.98
C LEU A 342 -19.82 -11.62 8.88
N TRP A 343 -20.48 -12.48 8.10
CA TRP A 343 -21.43 -12.04 7.09
C TRP A 343 -22.61 -11.27 7.66
N THR A 344 -23.18 -11.74 8.78
CA THR A 344 -24.27 -11.04 9.47
C THR A 344 -23.83 -9.66 9.95
N GLU A 345 -22.64 -9.57 10.54
CA GLU A 345 -22.03 -8.30 10.97
C GLU A 345 -21.79 -7.36 9.78
N PHE A 346 -21.15 -7.86 8.72
CA PHE A 346 -20.81 -7.09 7.51
C PHE A 346 -22.07 -6.51 6.87
N ARG A 347 -23.09 -7.34 6.64
CA ARG A 347 -24.34 -6.93 6.00
C ARG A 347 -25.02 -5.76 6.73
N GLY A 348 -24.95 -5.75 8.07
CA GLY A 348 -25.51 -4.67 8.88
C GLY A 348 -24.76 -3.34 8.75
N ARG A 349 -23.51 -3.36 8.28
CA ARG A 349 -22.61 -2.19 8.23
C ARG A 349 -22.17 -1.78 6.82
N MET A 350 -22.28 -2.68 5.83
CA MET A 350 -21.63 -2.55 4.52
C MET A 350 -21.98 -1.29 3.73
N ASN A 351 -23.15 -0.69 3.99
CA ASN A 351 -23.60 0.54 3.32
C ASN A 351 -23.12 1.83 4.00
N GLY A 352 -22.48 1.74 5.17
CA GLY A 352 -21.88 2.87 5.88
C GLY A 352 -20.43 3.10 5.47
N THR A 353 -19.85 4.21 5.92
CA THR A 353 -18.45 4.61 5.67
C THR A 353 -17.55 4.39 6.89
N ASP A 354 -18.03 3.68 7.90
CA ASP A 354 -17.26 3.31 9.08
C ASP A 354 -16.59 1.94 8.87
N TYR A 355 -15.26 1.95 8.89
CA TYR A 355 -14.45 0.76 8.62
C TYR A 355 -13.93 0.07 9.89
N ALA A 356 -14.22 0.60 11.08
CA ALA A 356 -13.64 0.10 12.33
C ALA A 356 -13.91 -1.41 12.51
N GLY A 357 -12.84 -2.18 12.73
CA GLY A 357 -12.87 -3.63 12.86
C GLY A 357 -13.01 -4.41 11.55
N TRP A 358 -12.98 -3.74 10.39
CA TRP A 358 -13.05 -4.36 9.07
C TRP A 358 -11.82 -4.04 8.19
N LEU A 359 -11.37 -2.78 8.15
CA LEU A 359 -10.20 -2.39 7.35
C LEU A 359 -9.19 -1.63 8.22
N TYR A 360 -7.90 -1.91 8.01
CA TYR A 360 -6.72 -1.24 8.58
C TYR A 360 -6.51 -1.41 10.09
N ASP A 361 -7.57 -1.61 10.86
CA ASP A 361 -7.54 -1.89 12.29
C ASP A 361 -8.31 -3.16 12.66
N ALA A 362 -8.01 -3.70 13.84
CA ALA A 362 -8.72 -4.84 14.42
C ALA A 362 -9.93 -4.42 15.30
N GLY A 363 -10.30 -3.13 15.31
CA GLY A 363 -11.36 -2.54 16.15
C GLY A 363 -10.99 -2.31 17.62
N GLU A 364 -11.89 -1.65 18.38
CA GLU A 364 -11.77 -1.53 19.84
C GLU A 364 -11.90 -2.92 20.48
N GLY A 365 -10.77 -3.44 20.97
CA GLY A 365 -10.70 -4.74 21.63
C GLY A 365 -10.65 -5.87 20.63
N GLY A 366 -9.44 -6.20 20.15
CA GLY A 366 -9.05 -7.51 19.63
C GLY A 366 -9.29 -8.61 20.68
N THR A 367 -10.55 -8.79 21.01
CA THR A 367 -11.10 -9.83 21.86
C THR A 367 -11.02 -11.11 21.02
N ASP A 368 -10.46 -12.17 21.62
CA ASP A 368 -10.25 -13.48 21.00
C ASP A 368 -9.37 -13.52 19.73
N GLY A 369 -8.44 -12.56 19.58
CA GLY A 369 -7.45 -12.58 18.50
C GLY A 369 -8.04 -12.29 17.12
N ARG A 370 -9.08 -11.44 17.04
CA ARG A 370 -9.64 -10.93 15.78
C ARG A 370 -8.54 -10.25 14.95
N PRO A 371 -8.28 -10.71 13.70
CA PRO A 371 -7.29 -10.09 12.84
C PRO A 371 -7.77 -8.73 12.33
N ALA A 372 -6.83 -7.87 11.97
CA ALA A 372 -7.12 -6.72 11.12
C ALA A 372 -7.56 -7.19 9.72
N ASP A 373 -8.08 -6.27 8.93
CA ASP A 373 -8.28 -6.47 7.49
C ASP A 373 -9.28 -7.59 7.09
N LEU A 374 -10.27 -7.88 7.94
CA LEU A 374 -11.37 -8.81 7.62
C LEU A 374 -12.20 -8.39 6.41
N GLY A 375 -12.20 -7.11 6.05
CA GLY A 375 -12.81 -6.58 4.83
C GLY A 375 -12.15 -7.15 3.57
N TYR A 376 -10.83 -7.41 3.59
CA TYR A 376 -10.11 -8.06 2.49
C TYR A 376 -10.66 -9.47 2.25
N TRP A 377 -10.82 -10.25 3.32
CA TRP A 377 -11.41 -11.59 3.24
C TRP A 377 -12.85 -11.57 2.71
N MET A 378 -13.69 -10.65 3.20
CA MET A 378 -15.09 -10.55 2.74
C MET A 378 -15.14 -10.17 1.26
N GLY A 379 -14.39 -9.15 0.85
CA GLY A 379 -14.26 -8.75 -0.54
C GLY A 379 -13.73 -9.87 -1.43
N TYR A 380 -12.72 -10.60 -0.96
CA TYR A 380 -12.14 -11.74 -1.67
C TYR A 380 -13.20 -12.80 -1.93
N ARG A 381 -14.03 -13.11 -0.94
CA ARG A 381 -15.14 -14.07 -1.11
C ARG A 381 -16.16 -13.60 -2.15
N ILE A 382 -16.48 -12.31 -2.16
CA ILE A 382 -17.38 -11.72 -3.16
C ILE A 382 -16.74 -11.82 -4.56
N ALA A 383 -15.47 -11.42 -4.71
CA ALA A 383 -14.75 -11.49 -5.97
C ALA A 383 -14.63 -12.94 -6.47
N SER A 384 -14.12 -13.86 -5.65
CA SER A 384 -13.96 -15.27 -6.00
C SER A 384 -15.31 -15.95 -6.32
N GLY A 385 -16.38 -15.64 -5.58
CA GLY A 385 -17.73 -16.11 -5.86
C GLY A 385 -18.25 -15.65 -7.23
N TYR A 386 -18.09 -14.35 -7.54
CA TYR A 386 -18.43 -13.79 -8.84
C TYR A 386 -17.64 -14.47 -9.96
N TYR A 387 -16.32 -14.56 -9.81
CA TYR A 387 -15.45 -15.23 -10.77
C TYR A 387 -15.85 -16.67 -11.00
N ALA A 388 -16.12 -17.45 -9.94
CA ALA A 388 -16.46 -18.86 -10.04
C ALA A 388 -17.74 -19.08 -10.88
N ARG A 389 -18.73 -18.20 -10.73
CA ARG A 389 -20.03 -18.26 -11.41
C ARG A 389 -19.98 -17.76 -12.86
N ALA A 390 -19.02 -16.92 -13.20
CA ALA A 390 -18.87 -16.41 -14.56
C ALA A 390 -18.50 -17.52 -15.55
N ALA A 391 -19.16 -17.54 -16.72
CA ALA A 391 -18.81 -18.45 -17.81
C ALA A 391 -17.52 -18.03 -18.52
N ASP A 392 -17.36 -16.72 -18.74
CA ASP A 392 -16.15 -16.12 -19.30
C ASP A 392 -15.32 -15.50 -18.18
N LYS A 393 -14.18 -16.13 -17.87
CA LYS A 393 -13.28 -15.69 -16.81
C LYS A 393 -12.53 -14.40 -17.13
N THR A 394 -12.25 -14.15 -18.41
CA THR A 394 -11.58 -12.92 -18.84
C THR A 394 -12.55 -11.74 -18.79
N ALA A 395 -13.83 -11.96 -19.16
CA ALA A 395 -14.88 -10.96 -18.97
C ALA A 395 -15.06 -10.63 -17.48
N ALA A 396 -15.10 -11.65 -16.61
CA ALA A 396 -15.27 -11.45 -15.16
C ALA A 396 -14.16 -10.58 -14.55
N ILE A 397 -12.90 -10.80 -14.93
CA ILE A 397 -11.77 -9.97 -14.48
C ILE A 397 -11.93 -8.52 -14.95
N ARG A 398 -12.33 -8.32 -16.21
CA ARG A 398 -12.58 -6.96 -16.73
C ARG A 398 -13.68 -6.25 -15.95
N GLU A 399 -14.76 -6.95 -15.63
CA GLU A 399 -15.90 -6.42 -14.87
C GLU A 399 -15.50 -6.09 -13.42
N MET A 400 -14.69 -6.94 -12.77
CA MET A 400 -14.14 -6.69 -11.42
C MET A 400 -13.30 -5.41 -11.33
N LEU A 401 -12.59 -5.06 -12.41
CA LEU A 401 -11.77 -3.85 -12.46
C LEU A 401 -12.58 -2.58 -12.81
N ARG A 402 -13.86 -2.74 -13.16
CA ARG A 402 -14.75 -1.70 -13.68
C ARG A 402 -16.15 -1.82 -13.08
N ILE A 403 -16.23 -2.10 -11.78
CA ILE A 403 -17.50 -2.25 -11.08
C ILE A 403 -18.16 -0.87 -10.98
N ASP A 404 -19.35 -0.75 -11.57
CA ASP A 404 -20.19 0.45 -11.47
C ASP A 404 -21.30 0.27 -10.43
N ASP A 405 -21.80 -0.95 -10.24
CA ASP A 405 -22.86 -1.30 -9.28
C ASP A 405 -22.38 -2.40 -8.33
N PHE A 406 -21.94 -1.97 -7.15
CA PHE A 406 -21.37 -2.86 -6.13
C PHE A 406 -22.41 -3.76 -5.47
N ASP A 407 -23.66 -3.31 -5.33
CA ASP A 407 -24.76 -4.13 -4.79
C ASP A 407 -25.14 -5.24 -5.76
N ALA A 408 -25.23 -4.92 -7.06
CA ALA A 408 -25.47 -5.92 -8.10
C ALA A 408 -24.30 -6.92 -8.21
N PHE A 409 -23.06 -6.43 -8.10
CA PHE A 409 -21.87 -7.29 -8.07
C PHE A 409 -21.88 -8.25 -6.87
N LEU A 410 -22.19 -7.75 -5.67
CA LEU A 410 -22.35 -8.57 -4.47
C LEU A 410 -23.43 -9.65 -4.68
N LYS A 411 -24.60 -9.29 -5.20
CA LYS A 411 -25.67 -10.25 -5.48
C LYS A 411 -25.23 -11.30 -6.50
N ALA A 412 -24.58 -10.89 -7.58
CA ALA A 412 -24.11 -11.80 -8.63
C ALA A 412 -23.05 -12.79 -8.13
N SER A 413 -22.30 -12.44 -7.08
CA SER A 413 -21.29 -13.31 -6.48
C SER A 413 -21.84 -14.60 -5.87
N GLY A 414 -23.13 -14.63 -5.48
CA GLY A 414 -23.72 -15.76 -4.78
C GLY A 414 -23.44 -15.81 -3.26
N VAL A 415 -22.66 -14.87 -2.72
CA VAL A 415 -22.32 -14.81 -1.29
C VAL A 415 -23.57 -14.63 -0.41
N PRO A 416 -24.54 -13.75 -0.73
CA PRO A 416 -25.78 -13.66 0.04
C PRO A 416 -26.53 -15.00 0.12
N GLU A 417 -26.69 -15.69 -1.01
CA GLU A 417 -27.38 -16.97 -1.09
C GLU A 417 -26.65 -18.08 -0.33
N GLU A 418 -25.32 -18.06 -0.34
CA GLU A 418 -24.51 -19.03 0.40
C GLU A 418 -24.78 -18.99 1.91
N PHE A 419 -24.98 -17.80 2.47
CA PHE A 419 -25.19 -17.61 3.90
C PHE A 419 -26.66 -17.56 4.30
N GLU A 420 -27.57 -17.15 3.42
CA GLU A 420 -29.02 -17.18 3.65
C GLU A 420 -29.62 -18.57 3.46
N GLY A 421 -29.08 -19.36 2.52
CA GLY A 421 -29.56 -20.71 2.20
C GLY A 421 -29.16 -21.81 3.21
N ARG A 422 -28.40 -21.48 4.25
CA ARG A 422 -28.00 -22.42 5.32
C ARG A 422 -28.90 -22.38 6.56
N GLY A 423 -30.01 -21.64 6.51
CA GLY A 423 -31.01 -21.52 7.59
C GLY A 423 -32.33 -22.27 7.36
N GLY A 424 -32.35 -23.28 6.48
CA GLY A 424 -33.54 -24.10 6.17
C GLY A 424 -33.51 -25.47 6.81
#